data_AF-A0A1F9Q6B5-F1
#
_entry.id   AF-A0A1F9Q6B5-F1
#
_cell.length_a   1.000
_cell.length_b   1.000
_cell.length_c   1.000
_cell.angle_alpha   90.00
_cell.angle_beta   90.00
_cell.angle_gamma   90.00
#
_symmetry.space_group_name_H-M   'P 1'
#
loop_
_entity.id
_entity.type
_entity.pdbx_description
1 polymer ?
#
loop_
_entity_poly.entity_id
_entity_poly.type
_entity_poly.pdbx_seq_one_letter_code
_entity_poly.pdbx_strand_id
1 'polypeptide(L)' 'MLTKGAVEDLIYEHLSRADRGGAAPAGKKPAPVKKTFISDWELRRLYKPGSSSVAVPVNAILSPLSLDWLDYNGVKVVRN' A
#
# COMPACT_ATOMS: atom_id res chain seq x y z
N MET A 1 -11.13 -38.86 1.91
CA MET A 1 -11.40 -37.59 2.64
C MET A 1 -10.09 -36.85 2.76
N LEU A 2 -10.01 -35.58 2.35
CA LEU A 2 -8.84 -34.74 2.58
C LEU A 2 -8.81 -34.36 4.07
N THR A 3 -7.97 -35.01 4.86
CA THR A 3 -7.71 -34.63 6.25
C THR A 3 -6.69 -33.50 6.27
N LYS A 4 -6.63 -32.74 7.38
CA LYS A 4 -5.67 -31.64 7.55
C LYS A 4 -4.23 -32.05 7.25
N GLY A 5 -3.82 -33.24 7.72
CA GLY A 5 -2.47 -33.78 7.47
C GLY A 5 -2.20 -34.06 5.99
N ALA A 6 -3.19 -34.57 5.25
CA ALA A 6 -3.04 -34.81 3.81
C ALA A 6 -2.85 -33.51 3.01
N VAL A 7 -3.39 -32.40 3.49
CA VAL A 7 -3.18 -31.07 2.88
C VAL A 7 -1.78 -30.54 3.20
N GLU A 8 -1.33 -30.72 4.43
CA GLU A 8 0.01 -30.31 4.87
C GLU A 8 1.11 -31.04 4.09
N ASP A 9 1.00 -32.36 3.93
CA ASP A 9 1.97 -33.16 3.17
C ASP A 9 2.03 -32.75 1.70
N LEU A 10 0.88 -32.45 1.09
CA LEU A 10 0.79 -32.04 -0.32
C LEU A 10 1.40 -30.64 -0.54
N ILE A 11 1.23 -29.73 0.42
CA ILE A 11 1.89 -28.42 0.42
C ILE A 11 3.40 -28.58 0.59
N TYR A 12 3.84 -29.43 1.52
CA TYR A 12 5.26 -29.67 1.80
C TYR A 12 5.97 -30.32 0.60
N GLU A 13 5.31 -31.28 -0.05
CA GLU A 13 5.80 -31.94 -1.25
C GLU A 13 5.90 -30.95 -2.42
N HIS A 14 4.93 -30.06 -2.59
CA HIS A 14 4.98 -29.06 -3.66
C HIS A 14 6.06 -28.00 -3.44
N LEU A 15 6.22 -27.50 -2.22
CA LEU A 15 7.25 -26.51 -1.87
C LEU A 15 8.66 -27.09 -1.92
N SER A 16 8.87 -28.33 -1.48
CA SER A 16 10.18 -28.99 -1.54
C SER A 16 10.61 -29.33 -2.97
N ARG A 17 9.66 -29.56 -3.89
CA ARG A 17 9.94 -29.69 -5.32
C ARG A 17 10.39 -28.38 -5.97
N ALA A 18 9.92 -27.23 -5.47
CA ALA A 18 10.35 -25.92 -5.95
C ALA A 18 11.85 -25.65 -5.70
N ASP A 19 12.48 -26.38 -4.77
CA ASP A 19 13.91 -26.27 -4.45
C ASP A 19 14.80 -27.20 -5.31
N ARG A 20 14.22 -28.10 -6.11
CA ARG A 20 14.97 -29.05 -6.97
C ARG A 20 15.10 -28.61 -8.43
N GLY A 21 14.40 -27.55 -8.83
CA GLY A 21 14.57 -26.92 -10.13
C GLY A 21 15.30 -25.60 -9.96
N GLY A 22 16.54 -25.51 -10.42
CA GLY A 22 17.34 -24.29 -10.39
C GLY A 22 16.67 -23.16 -11.15
N ALA A 23 15.77 -22.44 -10.48
CA ALA A 23 15.29 -21.14 -10.92
C ALA A 23 16.44 -20.17 -10.69
N ALA A 24 16.90 -19.52 -11.77
CA ALA A 24 17.81 -18.39 -11.67
C ALA A 24 17.29 -17.42 -10.59
N PRO A 25 18.16 -16.85 -9.74
CA PRO A 25 17.75 -16.00 -8.64
C PRO A 25 16.83 -14.93 -9.21
N ALA A 26 15.57 -14.90 -8.75
CA ALA A 26 14.63 -13.89 -9.14
C ALA A 26 15.29 -12.54 -8.84
N GLY A 27 15.70 -11.82 -9.91
CA GLY A 27 16.34 -10.52 -9.77
C GLY A 27 15.49 -9.68 -8.85
N LYS A 28 16.10 -9.02 -7.86
CA LYS A 28 15.40 -8.20 -6.86
C LYS A 28 14.44 -7.26 -7.59
N LYS A 29 13.16 -7.62 -7.64
CA LYS A 29 12.13 -6.68 -8.07
C LYS A 29 12.20 -5.52 -7.09
N PRO A 30 12.23 -4.27 -7.55
CA PRO A 30 12.17 -3.14 -6.64
C PRO A 30 10.96 -3.35 -5.73
N ALA A 31 11.19 -3.21 -4.42
CA ALA A 31 10.12 -3.40 -3.45
C ALA A 31 8.93 -2.51 -3.85
N PRO A 32 7.69 -3.02 -3.79
CA PRO A 32 6.54 -2.20 -4.11
C PRO A 32 6.58 -0.94 -3.24
N VAL A 33 6.57 0.23 -3.89
CA VAL A 33 6.51 1.51 -3.18
C VAL A 33 5.29 1.46 -2.28
N LYS A 34 5.53 1.43 -0.96
CA LYS A 34 4.45 1.38 0.02
C LYS A 34 3.57 2.61 -0.21
N LYS A 35 2.30 2.40 -0.53
CA LYS A 35 1.33 3.49 -0.63
C LYS A 35 0.86 3.85 0.77
N THR A 36 0.85 5.13 1.10
CA THR A 36 0.41 5.62 2.41
C THR A 36 -1.01 6.14 2.26
N PHE A 37 -1.99 5.47 2.88
CA PHE A 37 -3.34 6.03 2.91
C PHE A 37 -3.40 7.14 3.95
N ILE A 38 -3.96 8.30 3.59
CA ILE A 38 -4.21 9.41 4.51
C ILE A 38 -5.72 9.55 4.68
N SER A 39 -6.16 9.33 5.92
CA SER A 39 -7.55 9.51 6.32
C SER A 39 -7.91 10.98 6.49
N ASP A 40 -9.21 11.29 6.49
CA ASP A 40 -9.73 12.63 6.76
C ASP A 40 -9.23 13.23 8.07
N TRP A 41 -9.07 12.40 9.11
CA TRP A 41 -8.58 12.88 10.41
C TRP A 41 -7.11 13.29 10.34
N GLU A 42 -6.27 12.49 9.67
CA GLU A 42 -4.86 12.81 9.47
C GLU A 42 -4.68 14.05 8.57
N LEU A 43 -5.51 14.16 7.53
CA LEU A 43 -5.52 15.32 6.65
C LEU A 43 -5.87 16.61 7.40
N ARG A 44 -6.89 16.56 8.27
CA ARG A 44 -7.27 17.69 9.13
C ARG A 44 -6.18 18.08 10.14
N ARG A 45 -5.35 17.13 10.59
CA ARG A 45 -4.18 17.44 11.44
C ARG A 45 -3.03 18.07 10.67
N LEU A 46 -2.84 17.67 9.41
CA LEU A 46 -1.82 18.25 8.53
C LEU A 46 -2.23 19.66 8.06
N TYR A 47 -3.52 19.91 7.92
CA TYR A 47 -4.05 21.21 7.54
C TYR A 47 -3.83 22.27 8.62
N LYS A 48 -3.20 23.38 8.24
CA LYS A 48 -3.07 24.57 9.08
C LYS A 48 -4.20 25.55 8.73
N PRO A 49 -4.98 26.04 9.72
CA PRO A 49 -6.02 27.02 9.47
C PRO A 49 -5.47 28.25 8.73
N GLY A 50 -6.11 28.63 7.62
CA GLY A 50 -5.68 29.75 6.78
C GLY A 50 -4.58 29.42 5.77
N SER A 51 -4.10 28.18 5.72
CA SER A 51 -3.17 27.73 4.68
C SER A 51 -3.91 27.38 3.41
N SER A 52 -3.40 27.86 2.27
CA SER A 52 -3.93 27.56 0.94
C SER A 52 -3.37 26.28 0.31
N SER A 53 -2.55 25.52 1.05
CA SER A 53 -1.94 24.28 0.56
C SER A 53 -1.68 23.25 1.65
N VAL A 54 -1.82 21.97 1.31
CA VAL A 54 -1.42 20.83 2.17
C VAL A 54 -0.34 20.02 1.48
N ALA A 55 0.77 19.80 2.20
CA ALA A 55 1.86 18.94 1.74
C ALA A 55 1.52 17.48 2.03
N VAL A 56 1.56 16.65 0.99
CA VAL A 56 1.18 15.24 1.03
C VAL A 56 2.31 14.42 0.38
N PRO A 57 2.69 13.25 0.90
CA PRO A 57 3.68 12.38 0.26
C PRO A 57 3.27 12.00 -1.17
N VAL A 58 4.22 11.95 -2.12
CA VAL A 58 3.97 11.56 -3.53
C VAL A 58 3.28 10.19 -3.65
N ASN A 59 3.58 9.26 -2.75
CA ASN A 59 3.02 7.91 -2.68
C ASN A 59 1.72 7.82 -1.86
N ALA A 60 1.15 8.94 -1.44
CA ALA A 60 -0.05 8.93 -0.63
C ALA A 60 -1.33 8.75 -1.46
N ILE A 61 -2.27 7.99 -0.92
CA ILE A 61 -3.64 7.90 -1.40
C ILE A 61 -4.50 8.74 -0.48
N LEU A 62 -5.21 9.72 -1.04
CA LEU A 62 -6.19 10.53 -0.33
C LEU A 62 -7.57 9.87 -0.42
N SER A 63 -8.32 9.96 0.67
CA SER A 63 -9.76 9.67 0.70
C SER A 63 -10.51 10.55 -0.32
N PRO A 64 -11.50 10.04 -1.09
CA PRO A 64 -12.33 10.84 -1.97
C PRO A 64 -13.06 11.98 -1.23
N LEU A 65 -13.53 11.73 -0.01
CA LEU A 65 -14.19 12.73 0.82
C LEU A 65 -13.22 13.84 1.24
N SER A 66 -11.95 13.48 1.48
CA SER A 66 -10.90 14.45 1.75
C SER A 66 -10.60 15.35 0.55
N LEU A 67 -10.66 14.80 -0.68
CA LEU A 67 -10.47 15.58 -1.91
C LEU A 67 -11.60 16.59 -2.08
N ASP A 68 -12.86 16.16 -1.93
CA ASP A 68 -14.02 17.06 -2.03
C ASP A 68 -13.93 18.20 -1.00
N TRP A 69 -13.50 17.88 0.22
CA TRP A 69 -13.31 18.90 1.27
C TRP A 69 -12.18 19.88 0.92
N LEU A 70 -11.05 19.40 0.40
CA LEU A 70 -9.94 20.26 -0.02
C LEU A 70 -10.36 21.20 -1.16
N ASP A 71 -11.06 20.66 -2.15
CA ASP A 71 -11.55 21.41 -3.31
C ASP A 71 -12.57 22.48 -2.89
N TYR A 72 -13.51 22.15 -1.99
CA TYR A 72 -14.47 23.10 -1.45
C TYR A 72 -13.80 24.28 -0.73
N ASN A 73 -12.71 24.02 0.00
CA ASN A 73 -11.96 25.05 0.73
C ASN A 73 -10.89 25.76 -0.14
N GLY A 74 -10.76 25.41 -1.42
CA GLY A 74 -9.75 25.98 -2.31
C GLY A 74 -8.31 25.64 -1.91
N VAL A 75 -8.10 24.55 -1.20
CA VAL A 75 -6.80 24.14 -0.65
C VAL A 75 -6.07 23.25 -1.65
N LYS A 76 -4.89 23.68 -2.10
CA LYS A 76 -4.11 22.94 -3.10
C LYS A 76 -3.31 21.80 -2.47
N VAL A 77 -3.32 20.63 -3.11
CA VAL A 77 -2.47 19.51 -2.72
C VAL A 77 -1.09 19.66 -3.36
N VAL A 78 -0.04 19.74 -2.54
CA VAL A 78 1.35 19.74 -2.98
C VAL A 78 1.94 18.37 -2.68
N ARG A 79 2.37 17.65 -3.72
CA ARG A 79 2.97 16.31 -3.58
C ARG A 79 4.49 16.44 -3.46
N ASN A 80 5.04 16.04 -2.31
CA ASN A 80 6.48 16.06 -2.00
C ASN A 80 7.05 14.65 -1.76
#